data_AF-A0A7D9DU23-F1
#
_entry.id   AF-A0A7D9DU23-F1
#
_cell.length_a   1.000
_cell.length_b   1.000
_cell.length_c   1.000
_cell.angle_alpha   90.00
_cell.angle_beta   90.00
_cell.angle_gamma   90.00
#
_symmetry.space_group_name_H-M   'P 1'
#
loop_
_entity.id
_entity.type
_entity.pdbx_description
1 polymer ?
#
loop_
_entity_poly.entity_id
_entity_poly.type
_entity_poly.pdbx_seq_one_letter_code
_entity_poly.pdbx_strand_id
1 'polypeptide(L)'
;MSTALYKRQDSTQGSPGSANVVLYHSDTPVLSVQQGTTFGLTKMLYESIGGHDQIIGLRQRQNSSALTCIITQDQTVLTEREYDILHDSTSPRAPSRLLSNNAPKERKTTQLRRMLESPELEFIMEAHNGLSAKIVQEAGFKGIWGSGLSISAQLGVRDSNEASWTQVVDVLEFMSDVTDVPILLDADTGYGNFNNARRLVTKLEQRGIAGACMEDKLFPKTNSLLDGRAQPLADIEEFSLKLKACKGLSMIL
;
A
#
# COMPACT_ATOMS: atom_id res chain seq x y z
N MET A 1 -24.35 12.01 28.33
CA MET A 1 -23.57 10.93 28.95
C MET A 1 -22.48 10.56 27.97
N SER A 2 -21.22 10.69 28.37
CA SER A 2 -20.07 10.57 27.45
C SER A 2 -19.85 9.11 27.06
N THR A 3 -19.96 8.80 25.78
CA THR A 3 -19.50 7.55 25.14
C THR A 3 -17.98 7.58 25.10
N ALA A 4 -17.32 6.98 26.08
CA ALA A 4 -15.85 6.90 26.14
C ALA A 4 -15.36 5.53 25.64
N LEU A 5 -14.31 5.56 24.83
CA LEU A 5 -13.52 4.39 24.45
C LEU A 5 -12.30 4.29 25.37
N TYR A 6 -12.09 3.12 25.96
CA TYR A 6 -10.97 2.89 26.88
C TYR A 6 -10.39 1.47 26.74
N LYS A 7 -9.14 1.29 27.17
CA LYS A 7 -8.40 0.02 27.09
C LYS A 7 -8.48 -0.71 28.43
N ARG A 8 -8.78 -2.02 28.41
CA ARG A 8 -8.59 -2.90 29.57
C ARG A 8 -7.69 -4.07 29.20
N GLN A 9 -6.79 -4.42 30.10
CA GLN A 9 -6.00 -5.64 30.00
C GLN A 9 -6.79 -6.75 30.68
N ASP A 10 -7.25 -7.75 29.93
CA ASP A 10 -7.99 -8.86 30.51
C ASP A 10 -6.98 -9.90 30.99
N SER A 11 -6.81 -10.00 32.31
CA SER A 11 -5.90 -10.94 32.97
C SER A 11 -6.51 -12.33 33.15
N THR A 12 -7.76 -12.53 32.73
CA THR A 12 -8.49 -13.79 32.87
C THR A 12 -8.54 -14.52 31.53
N GLN A 13 -7.83 -15.65 31.47
CA GLN A 13 -7.72 -16.64 30.39
C GLN A 13 -6.45 -16.53 29.52
N GLY A 14 -5.42 -17.26 29.92
CA GLY A 14 -4.25 -17.56 29.09
C GLY A 14 -2.96 -17.68 29.90
N SER A 15 -2.10 -18.61 29.50
CA SER A 15 -0.78 -18.86 30.07
C SER A 15 0.03 -17.57 30.30
N PRO A 16 0.90 -17.50 31.32
CA PRO A 16 1.67 -16.29 31.62
C PRO A 16 2.55 -15.92 30.42
N GLY A 17 2.18 -14.85 29.72
CA GLY A 17 2.84 -14.38 28.50
C GLY A 17 1.91 -13.95 27.36
N SER A 18 0.61 -14.26 27.40
CA SER A 18 -0.35 -13.86 26.36
C SER A 18 -1.41 -12.89 26.90
N ALA A 19 -1.05 -11.63 27.15
CA ALA A 19 -2.05 -10.63 27.53
C ALA A 19 -2.76 -10.11 26.27
N ASN A 20 -4.03 -10.48 26.08
CA ASN A 20 -4.85 -9.86 25.05
C ASN A 20 -5.23 -8.44 25.47
N VAL A 21 -5.12 -7.48 24.55
CA VAL A 21 -5.59 -6.12 24.74
C VAL A 21 -6.99 -6.01 24.15
N VAL A 22 -7.96 -5.61 24.97
CA VAL A 22 -9.35 -5.42 24.53
C VAL A 22 -9.72 -3.95 24.61
N LEU A 23 -10.24 -3.42 23.49
CA LEU A 23 -10.83 -2.08 23.41
C LEU A 23 -12.31 -2.17 23.72
N TYR A 24 -12.82 -1.26 24.54
CA TYR A 24 -14.23 -1.17 24.92
C TYR A 24 -14.82 0.15 24.46
N HIS A 25 -16.08 0.12 24.02
CA HIS A 25 -16.92 1.30 23.80
C HIS A 25 -18.14 1.20 24.71
N SER A 26 -18.28 2.13 25.66
CA SER A 26 -19.37 2.10 26.66
C SER A 26 -19.55 0.70 27.26
N ASP A 27 -18.45 0.14 27.78
CA ASP A 27 -18.37 -1.16 28.46
C ASP A 27 -18.65 -2.40 27.58
N THR A 28 -18.86 -2.21 26.28
CA THR A 28 -18.99 -3.30 25.31
C THR A 28 -17.64 -3.55 24.63
N PRO A 29 -17.09 -4.77 24.65
CA PRO A 29 -15.82 -5.07 23.97
C PRO A 29 -16.02 -4.96 22.45
N VAL A 30 -15.20 -4.15 21.79
CA VAL A 30 -15.28 -3.92 20.34
C VAL A 30 -14.14 -4.57 19.56
N LEU A 31 -12.98 -4.80 20.18
CA LEU A 31 -11.82 -5.42 19.53
C LEU A 31 -10.89 -6.09 20.55
N SER A 32 -10.51 -7.35 20.33
CA SER A 32 -9.49 -8.07 21.12
C SER A 32 -8.28 -8.38 20.25
N VAL A 33 -7.08 -8.03 20.71
CA VAL A 33 -5.83 -8.20 19.98
C VAL A 33 -4.82 -8.96 20.84
N GLN A 34 -4.19 -9.98 20.27
CA GLN A 34 -3.12 -10.72 20.92
C GLN A 34 -1.81 -9.93 20.90
N GLN A 35 -1.15 -9.85 22.05
CA GLN A 35 0.17 -9.22 22.18
C GLN A 35 1.18 -9.88 21.21
N GLY A 36 1.88 -9.05 20.41
CA GLY A 36 2.84 -9.52 19.41
C GLY A 36 2.28 -9.72 18.00
N THR A 37 1.02 -9.34 17.73
CA THR A 37 0.47 -9.37 16.37
C THR A 37 1.09 -8.25 15.51
N THR A 38 1.87 -8.62 14.49
CA THR A 38 2.40 -7.68 13.50
C THR A 38 1.29 -7.27 12.51
N PHE A 39 0.90 -6.00 12.55
CA PHE A 39 -0.22 -5.45 11.77
C PHE A 39 0.18 -5.13 10.32
N GLY A 40 0.06 -6.09 9.40
CA GLY A 40 0.26 -5.86 7.96
C GLY A 40 -0.85 -5.04 7.25
N LEU A 41 -1.74 -4.33 7.97
CA LEU A 41 -2.91 -3.65 7.38
C LEU A 41 -3.34 -2.36 8.14
N THR A 42 -2.45 -1.69 8.87
CA THR A 42 -2.77 -0.43 9.57
C THR A 42 -1.63 0.58 9.40
N LYS A 43 -1.90 1.68 8.68
CA LYS A 43 -0.94 2.75 8.39
C LYS A 43 -0.79 3.69 9.58
N MET A 44 0.41 3.79 10.13
CA MET A 44 0.83 4.84 11.07
C MET A 44 1.44 6.01 10.26
N LEU A 45 1.07 7.25 10.58
CA LEU A 45 1.74 8.45 10.07
C LEU A 45 2.46 9.14 11.23
N TYR A 46 3.68 9.63 10.96
CA TYR A 46 4.59 10.30 11.90
C TYR A 46 5.18 11.53 11.22
N GLU A 47 5.19 12.67 11.90
CA GLU A 47 6.12 13.75 11.63
C GLU A 47 6.57 14.34 12.98
N SER A 48 7.88 14.34 13.22
CA SER A 48 8.48 14.89 14.43
C SER A 48 8.90 16.33 14.18
N ILE A 49 8.25 17.26 14.86
CA ILE A 49 8.87 18.54 15.18
C ILE A 49 8.83 18.69 16.69
N GLY A 50 9.99 18.48 17.33
CA GLY A 50 10.26 18.93 18.70
C GLY A 50 9.58 18.12 19.81
N GLY A 51 10.24 17.04 20.23
CA GLY A 51 10.32 16.56 21.62
C GLY A 51 9.03 16.53 22.46
N HIS A 52 8.57 15.30 22.73
CA HIS A 52 7.50 14.89 23.64
C HIS A 52 6.07 14.95 23.05
N ASP A 53 5.62 13.81 22.51
CA ASP A 53 4.38 13.12 22.92
C ASP A 53 3.97 12.03 21.89
N GLN A 54 3.62 10.85 22.40
CA GLN A 54 3.40 9.64 21.59
C GLN A 54 1.90 9.43 21.31
N ILE A 55 1.52 9.43 20.03
CA ILE A 55 0.13 9.32 19.56
C ILE A 55 -0.09 8.00 18.81
N ILE A 56 -1.18 7.28 19.13
CA ILE A 56 -1.65 6.11 18.35
C ILE A 56 -3.05 6.42 17.81
N GLY A 57 -3.18 6.51 16.48
CA GLY A 57 -4.47 6.65 15.79
C GLY A 57 -4.93 5.33 15.19
N LEU A 58 -6.21 5.00 15.34
CA LEU A 58 -6.85 3.83 14.70
C LEU A 58 -7.99 4.29 13.77
N ARG A 59 -8.02 3.78 12.55
CA ARG A 59 -9.13 3.99 11.60
C ARG A 59 -9.71 2.64 11.16
N GLN A 60 -11.01 2.44 11.37
CA GLN A 60 -11.73 1.28 10.86
C GLN A 60 -12.10 1.49 9.38
N ARG A 61 -11.85 0.47 8.53
CA ARG A 61 -11.91 0.62 7.06
C ARG A 61 -13.31 0.50 6.44
N GLN A 62 -14.39 0.41 7.21
CA GLN A 62 -15.74 0.32 6.61
C GLN A 62 -16.77 1.22 7.31
N ASN A 63 -17.24 2.22 6.56
CA ASN A 63 -18.45 3.04 6.75
C ASN A 63 -18.61 3.85 8.05
N SER A 64 -17.67 4.75 8.35
CA SER A 64 -17.98 5.99 9.06
C SER A 64 -16.90 7.04 8.77
N SER A 65 -17.32 8.28 8.51
CA SER A 65 -16.47 9.45 8.22
C SER A 65 -15.86 10.09 9.48
N ALA A 66 -15.89 9.42 10.63
CA ALA A 66 -15.33 9.95 11.87
C ALA A 66 -14.10 9.14 12.32
N LEU A 67 -12.97 9.84 12.52
CA LEU A 67 -11.94 9.40 13.45
C LEU A 67 -12.61 9.29 14.83
N THR A 68 -12.64 8.10 15.43
CA THR A 68 -13.48 7.87 16.61
C THR A 68 -12.78 8.23 17.93
N CYS A 69 -11.44 8.23 17.99
CA CYS A 69 -10.66 8.87 19.06
C CYS A 69 -9.16 8.84 18.75
N ILE A 70 -8.41 9.69 19.45
CA ILE A 70 -6.95 9.61 19.59
C ILE A 70 -6.66 9.26 21.04
N ILE A 71 -5.85 8.23 21.28
CA ILE A 71 -5.39 7.84 22.63
C ILE A 71 -3.87 8.02 22.66
N THR A 72 -3.41 8.89 23.56
CA THR A 72 -1.99 9.08 23.88
C THR A 72 -1.50 7.97 24.81
N GLN A 73 -0.18 7.76 24.89
CA GLN A 73 0.38 6.71 25.74
C GLN A 73 0.09 6.85 27.24
N ASP A 74 -0.18 8.07 27.71
CA ASP A 74 -0.52 8.40 29.10
C ASP A 74 -2.03 8.27 29.43
N GLN A 75 -2.83 7.74 28.50
CA GLN A 75 -4.28 7.53 28.66
C GLN A 75 -5.12 8.80 28.77
N THR A 76 -4.57 9.96 28.38
CA THR A 76 -5.33 11.21 28.35
C THR A 76 -6.33 11.20 27.19
N VAL A 77 -7.60 11.42 27.50
CA VAL A 77 -8.67 11.53 26.49
C VAL A 77 -8.71 12.97 26.00
N LEU A 78 -8.22 13.21 24.79
CA LEU A 78 -8.28 14.55 24.18
C LEU A 78 -9.69 14.82 23.65
N THR A 79 -10.24 15.98 24.00
CA THR A 79 -11.55 16.47 23.51
C THR A 79 -11.35 17.72 22.64
N GLU A 80 -12.28 18.00 21.71
CA GLU A 80 -12.25 19.18 20.81
C GLU A 80 -12.10 20.54 21.52
N ARG A 81 -12.26 20.61 22.85
CA ARG A 81 -12.18 21.86 23.63
C ARG A 81 -10.80 22.22 24.14
N GLU A 82 -9.88 21.25 24.25
CA GLU A 82 -8.57 21.47 24.89
C GLU A 82 -7.44 21.61 23.87
N TYR A 83 -7.65 21.11 22.65
CA TYR A 83 -6.70 21.19 21.55
C TYR A 83 -7.45 21.35 20.23
N ASP A 84 -6.95 22.17 19.32
CA ASP A 84 -7.46 22.24 17.95
C ASP A 84 -7.16 20.91 17.26
N ILE A 85 -8.18 20.06 17.11
CA ILE A 85 -8.13 19.00 16.12
C ILE A 85 -8.08 19.72 14.78
N LEU A 86 -6.92 19.71 14.11
CA LEU A 86 -6.79 20.21 12.75
C LEU A 86 -7.65 19.34 11.82
N HIS A 87 -8.93 19.66 11.78
CA HIS A 87 -9.79 19.31 10.67
C HIS A 87 -9.32 20.17 9.51
N ASP A 88 -8.74 19.55 8.49
CA ASP A 88 -8.57 20.20 7.20
C ASP A 88 -9.96 20.48 6.62
N SER A 89 -10.55 21.61 7.04
CA SER A 89 -11.69 22.24 6.41
C SER A 89 -11.58 23.77 6.60
N THR A 90 -10.86 24.41 5.68
CA THR A 90 -10.89 25.84 5.33
C THR A 90 -10.49 26.87 6.40
N SER A 91 -9.29 27.44 6.22
CA SER A 91 -8.93 28.79 6.72
C SER A 91 -9.70 29.88 5.96
N PRO A 92 -10.13 30.99 6.59
CA PRO A 92 -10.70 32.14 5.88
C PRO A 92 -9.57 32.95 5.22
N ARG A 93 -9.27 32.61 3.97
CA ARG A 93 -8.60 33.56 3.05
C ARG A 93 -9.60 34.04 2.00
N ALA A 94 -9.50 35.34 1.70
CA ALA A 94 -10.36 36.14 0.83
C ALA A 94 -10.86 35.42 -0.43
N PRO A 95 -12.04 35.78 -0.97
CA PRO A 95 -12.74 35.01 -2.00
C PRO A 95 -12.05 35.16 -3.36
N SER A 96 -11.02 34.35 -3.62
CA SER A 96 -10.68 33.94 -4.98
C SER A 96 -11.49 32.69 -5.28
N ARG A 97 -12.38 32.76 -6.28
CA ARG A 97 -13.18 31.64 -6.80
C ARG A 97 -12.30 30.39 -7.04
N LEU A 98 -12.24 29.49 -6.07
CA LEU A 98 -11.76 28.12 -6.25
C LEU A 98 -13.00 27.24 -6.33
N LEU A 99 -13.37 26.92 -7.56
CA LEU A 99 -14.30 25.85 -7.86
C LEU A 99 -13.69 24.56 -7.31
N SER A 100 -14.22 24.06 -6.19
CA SER A 100 -13.89 22.71 -5.72
C SER A 100 -14.43 21.72 -6.75
N ASN A 101 -13.58 21.28 -7.66
CA ASN A 101 -13.91 20.18 -8.55
C ASN A 101 -14.00 18.89 -7.71
N ASN A 102 -15.19 18.61 -7.18
CA ASN A 102 -15.60 17.31 -6.60
C ASN A 102 -15.69 16.20 -7.67
N ALA A 103 -14.83 16.25 -8.69
CA ALA A 103 -14.75 15.20 -9.69
C ALA A 103 -14.08 13.96 -9.04
N PRO A 104 -14.65 12.76 -9.21
CA PRO A 104 -13.99 11.54 -8.75
C PRO A 104 -12.59 11.45 -9.36
N LYS A 105 -11.57 11.28 -8.52
CA LYS A 105 -10.19 11.10 -8.95
C LYS A 105 -10.10 9.85 -9.83
N GLU A 106 -9.60 10.01 -11.06
CA GLU A 106 -9.47 8.92 -12.01
C GLU A 106 -8.65 7.77 -11.43
N ARG A 107 -9.14 6.53 -11.56
CA ARG A 107 -8.44 5.36 -11.03
C ARG A 107 -7.07 5.23 -11.70
N LYS A 108 -6.03 4.88 -10.93
CA LYS A 108 -4.67 4.64 -11.43
C LYS A 108 -4.65 3.61 -12.58
N THR A 109 -5.48 2.57 -12.52
CA THR A 109 -5.63 1.59 -13.62
C THR A 109 -6.14 2.23 -14.91
N THR A 110 -7.11 3.16 -14.83
CA THR A 110 -7.60 3.93 -15.99
C THR A 110 -6.52 4.87 -16.53
N GLN A 111 -5.78 5.55 -15.65
CA GLN A 111 -4.67 6.41 -16.04
C GLN A 111 -3.62 5.63 -16.85
N LEU A 112 -3.19 4.46 -16.36
CA LEU A 112 -2.24 3.61 -17.07
C LEU A 112 -2.78 3.09 -18.40
N ARG A 113 -4.07 2.69 -18.46
CA ARG A 113 -4.70 2.24 -19.72
C ARG A 113 -4.61 3.33 -20.78
N ARG A 114 -4.97 4.56 -20.41
CA ARG A 114 -4.90 5.73 -21.30
C ARG A 114 -3.47 5.97 -21.79
N MET A 115 -2.46 5.79 -20.93
CA MET A 115 -1.07 5.95 -21.35
C MET A 115 -0.65 4.89 -22.37
N LEU A 116 -1.05 3.62 -22.18
CA LEU A 116 -0.73 2.54 -23.11
C LEU A 116 -1.47 2.63 -24.45
N GLU A 117 -2.69 3.16 -24.43
CA GLU A 117 -3.51 3.39 -25.62
C GLU A 117 -3.26 4.76 -26.27
N SER A 118 -2.33 5.54 -25.71
CA SER A 118 -1.99 6.87 -26.21
C SER A 118 -1.37 6.76 -27.62
N PRO A 119 -1.74 7.64 -28.56
CA PRO A 119 -1.05 7.74 -29.84
C PRO A 119 0.35 8.38 -29.71
N GLU A 120 0.65 9.00 -28.57
CA GLU A 120 1.93 9.67 -28.29
C GLU A 120 2.86 8.76 -27.47
N LEU A 121 4.16 8.99 -27.59
CA LEU A 121 5.15 8.31 -26.75
C LEU A 121 5.03 8.78 -25.30
N GLU A 122 4.67 7.85 -24.41
CA GLU A 122 4.58 8.10 -22.97
C GLU A 122 5.83 7.60 -22.23
N PHE A 123 6.14 8.25 -21.12
CA PHE A 123 7.29 7.94 -20.27
C PHE A 123 6.84 7.61 -18.85
N ILE A 124 7.39 6.53 -18.30
CA ILE A 124 7.32 6.20 -16.88
C ILE A 124 8.73 6.15 -16.31
N MET A 125 8.92 6.59 -15.07
CA MET A 125 10.23 6.62 -14.44
C MET A 125 10.32 5.61 -13.30
N GLU A 126 11.49 5.01 -13.16
CA GLU A 126 11.77 4.04 -12.11
C GLU A 126 11.69 4.64 -10.71
N ALA A 127 11.12 3.88 -9.77
CA ALA A 127 11.20 4.13 -8.34
C ALA A 127 11.18 2.81 -7.56
N HIS A 128 11.80 2.80 -6.38
CA HIS A 128 11.96 1.59 -5.56
C HIS A 128 11.47 1.76 -4.11
N ASN A 129 11.12 2.96 -3.67
CA ASN A 129 10.48 3.21 -2.38
C ASN A 129 9.57 4.45 -2.42
N GLY A 130 8.83 4.71 -1.34
CA GLY A 130 7.91 5.85 -1.25
C GLY A 130 8.56 7.20 -1.54
N LEU A 131 9.79 7.44 -1.06
CA LEU A 131 10.50 8.70 -1.30
C LEU A 131 10.81 8.88 -2.80
N SER A 132 11.43 7.90 -3.44
CA SER A 132 11.71 7.94 -4.88
C SER A 132 10.44 8.06 -5.72
N ALA A 133 9.35 7.39 -5.34
CA ALA A 133 8.07 7.45 -6.03
C ALA A 133 7.46 8.87 -5.97
N LYS A 134 7.56 9.52 -4.80
CA LYS A 134 7.12 10.90 -4.64
C LYS A 134 7.95 11.86 -5.50
N ILE A 135 9.27 11.70 -5.50
CA ILE A 135 10.19 12.48 -6.34
C ILE A 135 9.84 12.32 -7.83
N VAL A 136 9.59 11.09 -8.29
CA VAL A 136 9.19 10.83 -9.68
C VAL A 136 7.92 11.59 -10.05
N GLN A 137 6.90 11.56 -9.19
CA GLN A 137 5.66 12.30 -9.41
C GLN A 137 5.89 13.82 -9.43
N GLU A 138 6.65 14.36 -8.48
CA GLU A 138 6.93 15.80 -8.39
C GLU A 138 7.80 16.31 -9.53
N ALA A 139 8.65 15.44 -10.09
CA ALA A 139 9.40 15.71 -11.31
C ALA A 139 8.52 15.74 -12.58
N GLY A 140 7.24 15.37 -12.49
CA GLY A 140 6.25 15.50 -13.57
C GLY A 140 6.07 14.24 -14.43
N PHE A 141 6.64 13.09 -14.04
CA PHE A 141 6.35 11.84 -14.75
C PHE A 141 4.89 11.41 -14.51
N LYS A 142 4.24 10.92 -15.57
CA LYS A 142 2.84 10.51 -15.52
C LYS A 142 2.63 9.09 -14.97
N GLY A 143 3.70 8.35 -14.71
CA GLY A 143 3.65 7.01 -14.17
C GLY A 143 5.01 6.52 -13.69
N ILE A 144 4.98 5.43 -12.94
CA ILE A 144 6.14 4.85 -12.27
C ILE A 144 6.37 3.43 -12.75
N TRP A 145 7.64 3.09 -12.99
CA TRP A 145 8.12 1.73 -13.15
C TRP A 145 8.61 1.18 -11.81
N GLY A 146 7.90 0.19 -11.26
CA GLY A 146 8.33 -0.55 -10.07
C GLY A 146 9.32 -1.63 -10.45
N SER A 147 10.61 -1.29 -10.55
CA SER A 147 11.66 -2.22 -11.02
C SER A 147 11.97 -3.31 -10.00
N GLY A 148 11.93 -4.59 -10.42
CA GLY A 148 12.34 -5.72 -9.59
C GLY A 148 13.82 -5.64 -9.18
N LEU A 149 14.68 -5.18 -10.08
CA LEU A 149 16.10 -4.93 -9.81
C LEU A 149 16.31 -3.88 -8.72
N SER A 150 15.69 -2.70 -8.85
CA SER A 150 15.89 -1.63 -7.86
C SER A 150 15.27 -1.98 -6.50
N ILE A 151 14.08 -2.61 -6.50
CA ILE A 151 13.39 -3.04 -5.26
C ILE A 151 14.22 -4.11 -4.52
N SER A 152 14.75 -5.11 -5.22
CA SER A 152 15.60 -6.13 -4.59
C SER A 152 16.93 -5.55 -4.09
N ALA A 153 17.58 -4.70 -4.89
CA ALA A 153 18.84 -4.07 -4.52
C ALA A 153 18.74 -3.21 -3.25
N GLN A 154 17.69 -2.39 -3.11
CA GLN A 154 17.50 -1.61 -1.87
C GLN A 154 17.24 -2.49 -0.63
N LEU A 155 16.69 -3.69 -0.83
CA LEU A 155 16.45 -4.67 0.22
C LEU A 155 17.73 -5.48 0.55
N GLY A 156 18.82 -5.24 -0.18
CA GLY A 156 20.09 -5.93 0.01
C GLY A 156 20.10 -7.38 -0.48
N VAL A 157 19.19 -7.74 -1.40
CA VAL A 157 19.04 -9.09 -1.96
C VAL A 157 19.16 -9.09 -3.48
N ARG A 158 19.36 -10.27 -4.09
CA ARG A 158 19.49 -10.39 -5.55
C ARG A 158 18.12 -10.35 -6.24
N ASP A 159 18.11 -9.88 -7.49
CA ASP A 159 16.95 -9.92 -8.39
C ASP A 159 16.71 -11.34 -8.95
N SER A 160 16.38 -12.27 -8.05
CA SER A 160 16.16 -13.69 -8.36
C SER A 160 15.11 -14.31 -7.43
N ASN A 161 14.07 -13.53 -7.10
CA ASN A 161 13.02 -13.88 -6.14
C ASN A 161 13.51 -14.25 -4.72
N GLU A 162 14.63 -13.68 -4.27
CA GLU A 162 15.05 -13.80 -2.86
C GLU A 162 14.09 -13.04 -1.94
N ALA A 163 13.68 -11.82 -2.33
CA ALA A 163 12.53 -11.17 -1.71
C ALA A 163 11.24 -11.87 -2.14
N SER A 164 10.41 -12.23 -1.16
CA SER A 164 9.09 -12.80 -1.42
C SER A 164 8.17 -11.76 -2.07
N TRP A 165 7.19 -12.21 -2.86
CA TRP A 165 6.20 -11.31 -3.47
C TRP A 165 5.44 -10.47 -2.44
N THR A 166 5.26 -10.95 -1.20
CA THR A 166 4.65 -10.18 -0.12
C THR A 166 5.50 -9.00 0.30
N GLN A 167 6.83 -9.16 0.43
CA GLN A 167 7.74 -8.06 0.75
C GLN A 167 7.78 -7.02 -0.38
N VAL A 168 7.71 -7.46 -1.65
CA VAL A 168 7.62 -6.56 -2.80
C VAL A 168 6.30 -5.79 -2.80
N VAL A 169 5.17 -6.45 -2.49
CA VAL A 169 3.86 -5.78 -2.35
C VAL A 169 3.87 -4.76 -1.21
N ASP A 170 4.53 -5.04 -0.09
CA ASP A 170 4.63 -4.08 1.03
C ASP A 170 5.35 -2.79 0.59
N VAL A 171 6.47 -2.90 -0.15
CA VAL A 171 7.17 -1.75 -0.72
C VAL A 171 6.27 -0.94 -1.65
N LEU A 172 5.53 -1.63 -2.52
CA LEU A 172 4.61 -1.00 -3.48
C LEU A 172 3.42 -0.31 -2.80
N GLU A 173 2.95 -0.82 -1.65
CA GLU A 173 1.91 -0.18 -0.85
C GLU A 173 2.36 1.22 -0.43
N PHE A 174 3.57 1.35 0.12
CA PHE A 174 4.15 2.65 0.49
C PHE A 174 4.33 3.57 -0.72
N MET A 175 4.76 3.05 -1.88
CA MET A 175 4.90 3.84 -3.10
C MET A 175 3.53 4.34 -3.61
N SER A 176 2.52 3.48 -3.61
CA SER A 176 1.17 3.81 -4.06
C SER A 176 0.52 4.85 -3.16
N ASP A 177 0.76 4.74 -1.85
CA ASP A 177 0.18 5.58 -0.82
C ASP A 177 0.59 7.06 -0.85
N VAL A 178 1.76 7.35 -1.43
CA VAL A 178 2.32 8.72 -1.52
C VAL A 178 2.22 9.31 -2.92
N THR A 179 1.64 8.56 -3.86
CA THR A 179 1.51 8.95 -5.27
C THR A 179 0.07 8.85 -5.76
N ASP A 180 -0.24 9.66 -6.76
CA ASP A 180 -1.50 9.72 -7.47
C ASP A 180 -1.39 9.17 -8.90
N VAL A 181 -0.17 9.11 -9.42
CA VAL A 181 0.16 8.51 -10.71
C VAL A 181 0.16 6.97 -10.65
N PRO A 182 -0.09 6.28 -11.77
CA PRO A 182 -0.04 4.83 -11.84
C PRO A 182 1.37 4.25 -11.61
N ILE A 183 1.41 3.08 -10.99
CA ILE A 183 2.60 2.24 -10.89
C ILE A 183 2.39 0.99 -11.74
N LEU A 184 3.33 0.71 -12.65
CA LEU A 184 3.47 -0.55 -13.39
C LEU A 184 4.62 -1.34 -12.75
N LEU A 185 4.31 -2.47 -12.13
CA LEU A 185 5.29 -3.33 -11.44
C LEU A 185 5.97 -4.28 -12.43
N ASP A 186 7.29 -4.49 -12.30
CA ASP A 186 7.97 -5.72 -12.74
C ASP A 186 7.57 -6.88 -11.83
N ALA A 187 6.68 -7.74 -12.32
CA ALA A 187 6.11 -8.85 -11.54
C ALA A 187 6.80 -10.19 -11.81
N ASP A 188 8.00 -10.17 -12.41
CA ASP A 188 8.77 -11.34 -12.79
C ASP A 188 7.90 -12.33 -13.57
N THR A 189 7.95 -13.62 -13.25
CA THR A 189 7.11 -14.66 -13.87
C THR A 189 5.73 -14.82 -13.19
N GLY A 190 5.36 -13.90 -12.28
CA GLY A 190 4.16 -14.01 -11.45
C GLY A 190 4.34 -14.86 -10.18
N TYR A 191 5.59 -15.08 -9.74
CA TYR A 191 5.96 -15.77 -8.50
C TYR A 191 5.40 -17.20 -8.36
N GLY A 192 5.36 -17.93 -9.47
CA GLY A 192 4.93 -19.32 -9.55
C GLY A 192 4.03 -19.59 -10.75
N ASN A 193 3.01 -20.43 -10.56
CA ASN A 193 2.06 -20.77 -11.62
C ASN A 193 0.92 -19.75 -11.72
N PHE A 194 -0.08 -20.02 -12.56
CA PHE A 194 -1.26 -19.17 -12.75
C PHE A 194 -1.99 -18.81 -11.44
N ASN A 195 -2.00 -19.69 -10.44
CA ASN A 195 -2.67 -19.46 -9.17
C ASN A 195 -1.91 -18.48 -8.27
N ASN A 196 -0.58 -18.48 -8.34
CA ASN A 196 0.26 -17.47 -7.71
C ASN A 196 0.06 -16.11 -8.39
N ALA A 197 0.16 -16.09 -9.72
CA ALA A 197 0.04 -14.88 -10.53
C ALA A 197 -1.30 -14.16 -10.29
N ARG A 198 -2.44 -14.86 -10.38
CA ARG A 198 -3.76 -14.24 -10.15
C ARG A 198 -3.92 -13.70 -8.71
N ARG A 199 -3.29 -14.36 -7.73
CA ARG A 199 -3.31 -13.91 -6.33
C ARG A 199 -2.48 -12.65 -6.16
N LEU A 200 -1.30 -12.59 -6.78
CA LEU A 200 -0.45 -11.39 -6.81
C LEU A 200 -1.23 -10.22 -7.41
N VAL A 201 -1.82 -10.37 -8.60
CA VAL A 201 -2.59 -9.31 -9.28
C VAL A 201 -3.74 -8.83 -8.39
N THR A 202 -4.51 -9.75 -7.79
CA THR A 202 -5.58 -9.39 -6.84
C THR A 202 -5.04 -8.56 -5.67
N LYS A 203 -3.84 -8.90 -5.17
CA LYS A 203 -3.23 -8.18 -4.05
C LYS A 203 -2.71 -6.81 -4.47
N LEU A 204 -2.10 -6.69 -5.65
CA LEU A 204 -1.65 -5.42 -6.21
C LEU A 204 -2.79 -4.44 -6.44
N GLU A 205 -3.93 -4.90 -6.96
CA GLU A 205 -5.14 -4.08 -7.11
C GLU A 205 -5.63 -3.51 -5.77
N GLN A 206 -5.64 -4.36 -4.72
CA GLN A 206 -6.03 -3.94 -3.37
C GLN A 206 -5.12 -2.83 -2.79
N ARG A 207 -3.90 -2.66 -3.32
CA ARG A 207 -2.93 -1.60 -2.95
C ARG A 207 -2.93 -0.44 -3.94
N GLY A 208 -3.82 -0.45 -4.93
CA GLY A 208 -3.91 0.60 -5.93
C GLY A 208 -2.77 0.61 -6.95
N ILE A 209 -2.08 -0.52 -7.14
CA ILE A 209 -1.10 -0.67 -8.23
C ILE A 209 -1.86 -0.83 -9.55
N ALA A 210 -1.37 -0.17 -10.61
CA ALA A 210 -2.14 0.01 -11.84
C ALA A 210 -1.93 -1.12 -12.84
N GLY A 211 -0.72 -1.69 -12.88
CA GLY A 211 -0.38 -2.79 -13.78
C GLY A 211 0.78 -3.64 -13.29
N ALA A 212 0.92 -4.82 -13.88
CA ALA A 212 1.98 -5.78 -13.59
C ALA A 212 2.52 -6.35 -14.91
N CYS A 213 3.78 -6.09 -15.21
CA CYS A 213 4.49 -6.67 -16.33
C CYS A 213 5.01 -8.06 -15.92
N MET A 214 4.66 -9.10 -16.68
CA MET A 214 5.17 -10.45 -16.46
C MET A 214 6.08 -10.90 -17.59
N GLU A 215 7.13 -11.65 -17.28
CA GLU A 215 8.06 -12.26 -18.23
C GLU A 215 7.79 -13.76 -18.41
N ASP A 216 8.02 -14.26 -19.62
CA ASP A 216 7.81 -15.65 -20.05
C ASP A 216 9.03 -16.55 -19.79
N LYS A 217 9.84 -16.21 -18.78
CA LYS A 217 10.94 -17.08 -18.32
C LYS A 217 10.43 -18.21 -17.43
N LEU A 218 11.27 -19.22 -17.24
CA LEU A 218 11.06 -20.23 -16.21
C LEU A 218 11.28 -19.65 -14.80
N PHE A 219 10.52 -20.15 -13.82
CA PHE A 219 10.66 -19.80 -12.40
C PHE A 219 11.57 -20.83 -11.67
N PRO A 220 12.42 -20.41 -10.71
CA PRO A 220 12.63 -19.04 -10.20
C PRO A 220 13.30 -18.11 -11.22
N LYS A 221 13.04 -16.80 -11.09
CA LYS A 221 13.59 -15.79 -12.01
C LYS A 221 15.11 -15.88 -12.07
N THR A 222 15.63 -15.84 -13.30
CA THR A 222 17.03 -15.57 -13.59
C THR A 222 17.12 -14.17 -14.20
N ASN A 223 17.89 -13.28 -13.55
CA ASN A 223 18.06 -11.91 -14.04
C ASN A 223 18.67 -11.92 -15.46
N SER A 224 18.21 -11.00 -16.31
CA SER A 224 18.61 -10.92 -17.73
C SER A 224 20.09 -10.55 -17.94
N LEU A 225 20.81 -10.13 -16.90
CA LEU A 225 22.23 -9.77 -16.93
C LEU A 225 23.16 -10.96 -16.64
N LEU A 226 22.60 -12.13 -16.28
CA LEU A 226 23.39 -13.34 -16.03
C LEU A 226 23.73 -14.03 -17.35
N ASP A 227 25.04 -14.19 -17.60
CA ASP A 227 25.72 -14.94 -18.66
C ASP A 227 24.96 -15.05 -20.00
N GLY A 228 25.50 -14.43 -21.06
CA GLY A 228 24.90 -14.24 -22.41
C GLY A 228 24.52 -15.48 -23.23
N ARG A 229 24.17 -16.60 -22.58
CA ARG A 229 23.54 -17.78 -23.16
C ARG A 229 22.03 -17.55 -23.23
N ALA A 230 21.41 -18.14 -24.24
CA ALA A 230 19.95 -18.17 -24.34
C ALA A 230 19.37 -18.86 -23.09
N GLN A 231 18.51 -18.14 -22.36
CA GLN A 231 17.80 -18.68 -21.20
C GLN A 231 16.56 -19.44 -21.70
N PRO A 232 16.25 -20.62 -21.14
CA PRO A 232 15.03 -21.34 -21.49
C PRO A 232 13.79 -20.52 -21.08
N LEU A 233 12.80 -20.49 -21.98
CA LEU A 233 11.52 -19.82 -21.76
C LEU A 233 10.45 -20.84 -21.35
N ALA A 234 9.39 -20.33 -20.74
CA ALA A 234 8.17 -21.09 -20.49
C ALA A 234 7.49 -21.46 -21.81
N ASP A 235 6.66 -22.50 -21.77
CA ASP A 235 5.83 -22.84 -22.92
C ASP A 235 4.83 -21.70 -23.21
N ILE A 236 4.58 -21.42 -24.51
CA ILE A 236 3.69 -20.35 -24.94
C ILE A 236 2.28 -20.54 -24.38
N GLU A 237 1.78 -21.79 -24.36
CA GLU A 237 0.47 -22.11 -23.81
C GLU A 237 0.43 -21.89 -22.30
N GLU A 238 1.47 -22.33 -21.58
CA GLU A 238 1.60 -22.11 -20.13
C GLU A 238 1.49 -20.62 -19.78
N PHE A 239 2.30 -19.78 -20.44
CA PHE A 239 2.32 -18.35 -20.17
C PHE A 239 1.02 -17.66 -20.60
N SER A 240 0.45 -18.06 -21.74
CA SER A 240 -0.84 -17.53 -22.21
C SER A 240 -1.98 -17.84 -21.24
N LEU A 241 -2.03 -19.06 -20.69
CA LEU A 241 -3.02 -19.46 -19.70
C LEU A 241 -2.83 -18.74 -18.36
N LYS A 242 -1.58 -18.46 -17.96
CA LYS A 242 -1.25 -17.62 -16.80
C LYS A 242 -1.80 -16.20 -16.96
N LEU A 243 -1.58 -15.55 -18.11
CA LEU A 243 -2.14 -14.23 -18.40
C LEU A 243 -3.68 -14.27 -18.43
N LYS A 244 -4.27 -15.29 -19.03
CA LYS A 244 -5.73 -15.49 -19.07
C LYS A 244 -6.33 -15.60 -17.66
N ALA A 245 -5.66 -16.29 -16.74
CA ALA A 245 -6.10 -16.41 -15.35
C ALA A 245 -6.10 -15.08 -14.59
N CYS A 246 -5.32 -14.09 -15.07
CA CYS A 246 -5.22 -12.77 -14.47
C CYS A 246 -6.16 -11.73 -15.14
N LYS A 247 -6.54 -11.93 -16.41
CA LYS A 247 -7.31 -10.98 -17.26
C LYS A 247 -8.76 -10.67 -16.83
N GLY A 248 -9.27 -11.36 -15.80
CA GLY A 248 -10.58 -11.04 -15.19
C GLY A 248 -10.53 -9.92 -14.14
N LEU A 249 -9.34 -9.38 -13.88
CA LEU A 249 -9.08 -8.34 -12.90
C LEU A 249 -8.99 -6.98 -13.60
N SER A 250 -9.32 -5.89 -12.90
CA SER A 250 -9.34 -4.52 -13.44
C SER A 250 -7.94 -3.95 -13.77
N MET A 251 -6.90 -4.61 -13.28
CA MET A 251 -5.48 -4.35 -13.49
C MET A 251 -5.02 -4.61 -14.92
N ILE A 252 -3.97 -3.91 -15.36
CA ILE A 252 -3.32 -4.14 -16.65
C ILE A 252 -2.19 -5.15 -16.48
N LEU A 253 -2.04 -6.04 -17.47
CA LEU A 253 -1.03 -7.09 -17.54
C LEU A 253 -0.25 -6.95 -18.84
#